data_AF-A0A3D4USR5-F1
#
_entry.id   AF-A0A3D4USR5-F1
#
_cell.length_a   1.000
_cell.length_b   1.000
_cell.length_c   1.000
_cell.angle_alpha   90.00
_cell.angle_beta   90.00
_cell.angle_gamma   90.00
#
_symmetry.space_group_name_H-M   'P 1'
#
loop_
_entity.id
_entity.type
_entity.pdbx_description
1 polymer ?
#
loop_
_entity_poly.entity_id
_entity_poly.type
_entity_poly.pdbx_seq_one_letter_code
_entity_poly.pdbx_strand_id
1 'polypeptide(L)'
;TKRTKIEADDILRRLVRIAEKTEQEGDYNAAIRSLELLGKHQAMWTDKNITEMEVKNAFATGNSDADIARDVERLKRIATPKINKAKGA
;
A
#
# COMPACT_ATOMS: atom_id res chain seq x y z
N THR A 1 40.12 20.51 21.64
CA THR A 1 39.10 21.47 21.15
C THR A 1 37.79 21.19 21.87
N LYS A 2 37.26 22.12 22.69
CA LYS A 2 35.95 21.95 23.31
C LYS A 2 34.90 21.97 22.19
N ARG A 3 34.18 20.86 21.97
CA ARG A 3 33.01 20.84 21.08
C ARG A 3 31.96 21.75 21.68
N THR A 4 31.69 22.88 21.06
CA THR A 4 30.52 23.70 21.37
C THR A 4 29.29 22.83 21.16
N LYS A 5 28.44 22.69 22.18
CA LYS A 5 27.19 21.95 22.07
C LYS A 5 26.31 22.71 21.07
N ILE A 6 25.97 22.10 19.95
CA ILE A 6 25.05 22.65 18.96
C ILE A 6 23.70 22.00 19.24
N GLU A 7 22.70 22.80 19.57
CA GLU A 7 21.34 22.33 19.80
C GLU A 7 20.56 22.23 18.47
N ALA A 8 19.46 21.48 18.48
CA ALA A 8 18.60 21.36 17.30
C ALA A 8 18.07 22.73 16.83
N ASP A 9 17.67 23.59 17.76
CA ASP A 9 17.21 24.95 17.48
C ASP A 9 18.26 25.81 16.78
N ASP A 10 19.54 25.63 17.12
CA ASP A 10 20.65 26.34 16.48
C ASP A 10 20.76 25.95 15.00
N ILE A 11 20.51 24.67 14.69
CA ILE A 11 20.52 24.15 13.32
C ILE A 11 19.34 24.72 12.53
N LEU A 12 18.14 24.73 13.11
CA LEU A 12 16.95 25.28 12.45
C LEU A 12 17.12 26.77 12.12
N ARG A 13 17.62 27.57 13.08
CA ARG A 13 17.92 28.98 12.86
C ARG A 13 18.95 29.20 11.76
N ARG A 14 19.95 28.32 11.64
CA ARG A 14 20.95 28.38 10.56
C ARG A 14 20.34 28.04 9.21
N LEU A 15 19.49 27.02 9.12
CA LEU A 15 18.83 26.64 7.87
C LEU A 15 17.95 27.76 7.32
N VAL A 16 17.18 28.45 8.18
CA VAL A 16 16.39 29.63 7.77
C VAL A 16 17.28 30.73 7.20
N ARG A 17 18.36 31.09 7.91
CA ARG A 17 19.30 32.12 7.43
C ARG A 17 19.98 31.75 6.11
N ILE A 18 20.34 30.48 5.93
CA ILE A 18 20.95 30.00 4.68
C ILE A 18 19.93 30.12 3.55
N ALA A 19 18.69 29.69 3.77
CA ALA A 19 17.64 29.78 2.75
C ALA A 19 17.46 31.22 2.24
N GLU A 20 17.25 32.18 3.16
CA GLU A 20 17.04 33.59 2.83
C GLU A 20 18.26 34.22 2.13
N LYS A 21 19.47 33.95 2.66
CA LYS A 21 20.70 34.54 2.10
C LYS A 21 21.00 34.01 0.70
N THR A 22 20.92 32.70 0.52
CA THR A 22 21.26 32.05 -0.76
C THR A 22 20.22 32.34 -1.84
N GLU A 23 18.95 32.52 -1.47
CA GLU A 23 17.93 33.02 -2.38
C GLU A 23 18.27 34.42 -2.90
N GLN A 24 18.68 35.34 -2.02
CA GLN A 24 19.11 36.70 -2.42
C GLN A 24 20.36 36.69 -3.30
N GLU A 25 21.27 35.75 -3.05
CA GLU A 25 22.52 35.57 -3.83
C GLU A 25 22.29 34.84 -5.17
N GLY A 26 21.08 34.34 -5.42
CA GLY A 26 20.74 33.58 -6.62
C GLY A 26 21.22 32.12 -6.61
N ASP A 27 21.74 31.62 -5.48
CA ASP A 27 22.05 30.20 -5.28
C ASP A 27 20.79 29.44 -4.83
N TYR A 28 19.88 29.24 -5.79
CA TYR A 28 18.62 28.56 -5.52
C TYR A 28 18.80 27.10 -5.11
N ASN A 29 19.90 26.44 -5.48
CA ASN A 29 20.15 25.05 -5.06
C ASN A 29 20.34 24.95 -3.55
N ALA A 30 21.12 25.85 -2.97
CA ALA A 30 21.32 25.91 -1.52
C ALA A 30 20.04 26.34 -0.79
N ALA A 31 19.28 27.28 -1.38
CA ALA A 31 18.01 27.74 -0.82
C ALA A 31 16.98 26.59 -0.75
N ILE A 32 16.77 25.89 -1.88
CA ILE A 32 15.81 24.77 -2.00
C ILE A 32 16.15 23.66 -1.00
N ARG A 33 17.42 23.24 -0.90
CA ARG A 33 17.82 22.19 0.05
C ARG A 33 17.60 22.58 1.50
N SER A 34 17.83 23.86 1.84
CA SER A 34 17.60 24.36 3.19
C SER A 34 16.11 24.32 3.54
N LEU A 35 15.25 24.74 2.61
CA LEU A 35 13.79 24.67 2.76
C LEU A 35 13.27 23.22 2.83
N GLU A 36 13.84 22.31 2.04
CA GLU A 36 13.49 20.89 2.08
C GLU A 36 13.74 20.31 3.48
N LEU A 37 14.92 20.56 4.07
CA LEU A 37 15.28 20.10 5.41
C LEU A 37 14.36 20.69 6.49
N LEU A 38 13.98 21.96 6.36
CA LEU A 38 13.02 22.61 7.25
C LEU A 38 11.63 21.95 7.14
N GLY A 39 11.14 21.71 5.92
CA GLY A 39 9.86 21.03 5.71
C GLY A 39 9.89 19.58 6.22
N LYS A 40 11.04 18.89 6.14
CA LYS A 40 11.20 17.53 6.70
C LYS A 40 11.11 17.54 8.21
N HIS A 41 11.74 18.53 8.86
CA HIS A 41 11.62 18.70 10.31
C HIS A 41 10.16 18.94 10.76
N GLN A 42 9.37 19.64 9.95
CA GLN A 42 7.95 19.89 10.20
C GLN A 42 7.00 18.80 9.67
N ALA A 43 7.53 17.69 9.16
CA ALA A 43 6.75 16.61 8.55
C ALA A 43 5.79 17.07 7.42
N MET A 44 6.21 18.07 6.64
CA MET A 44 5.43 18.58 5.50
C MET A 44 5.51 17.68 4.26
N TRP A 45 6.55 16.85 4.18
CA TRP A 45 6.78 15.97 3.03
C TRP A 45 6.23 14.58 3.32
N THR A 46 5.50 14.02 2.36
CA THR A 46 4.98 12.65 2.41
C THR A 46 5.43 11.89 1.18
N ASP A 47 6.09 10.75 1.38
CA ASP A 47 6.42 9.83 0.30
C ASP A 47 5.26 8.87 0.07
N LYS A 48 4.78 8.81 -1.18
CA LYS A 48 3.72 7.86 -1.57
C LYS A 48 4.34 6.53 -1.96
N ASN A 49 4.17 5.51 -1.11
CA ASN A 49 4.50 4.14 -1.48
C ASN A 49 3.33 3.52 -2.26
N ILE A 50 3.46 3.48 -3.59
CA ILE A 50 2.56 2.70 -4.45
C ILE A 50 3.01 1.25 -4.33
N THR A 51 2.37 0.49 -3.43
CA THR A 51 2.52 -0.96 -3.43
C THR A 51 1.56 -1.48 -4.49
N GLU A 52 2.10 -1.99 -5.61
CA GLU A 52 1.32 -2.77 -6.57
C GLU A 52 0.92 -4.10 -5.91
N MET A 53 -0.16 -4.06 -5.14
CA MET A 53 -0.77 -5.28 -4.65
C MET A 53 -1.62 -5.82 -5.79
N GLU A 54 -1.12 -6.83 -6.51
CA GLU A 54 -1.97 -7.64 -7.38
C GLU A 54 -3.05 -8.27 -6.52
N VAL A 55 -4.25 -7.68 -6.51
CA VAL A 55 -5.43 -8.32 -5.93
C VAL A 55 -5.78 -9.50 -6.83
N LYS A 56 -5.12 -10.64 -6.62
CA LYS A 56 -5.54 -11.91 -7.21
C LYS A 56 -6.90 -12.21 -6.63
N ASN A 57 -7.94 -12.00 -7.43
CA ASN A 57 -9.30 -12.34 -7.06
C ASN A 57 -9.31 -13.81 -6.59
N ALA A 58 -9.60 -14.03 -5.30
CA ALA A 58 -9.62 -15.36 -4.69
C ALA A 58 -10.67 -16.30 -5.31
N PHE A 59 -11.58 -15.75 -6.12
CA PHE A 59 -12.60 -16.47 -6.88
C PHE A 59 -12.27 -16.62 -8.37
N ALA A 60 -11.08 -16.19 -8.84
CA ALA A 60 -10.69 -16.29 -10.25
C ALA A 60 -10.47 -17.74 -10.70
N THR A 61 -10.05 -18.62 -9.78
CA THR A 61 -10.08 -20.07 -10.00
C THR A 61 -11.44 -20.55 -9.48
N GLY A 62 -12.37 -20.88 -10.39
CA GLY A 62 -13.64 -21.52 -10.02
C GLY A 62 -13.43 -22.84 -9.26
N ASN A 63 -14.53 -23.49 -8.87
CA ASN A 63 -14.49 -24.81 -8.23
C ASN A 63 -13.63 -25.80 -9.04
N SER A 64 -12.92 -26.69 -8.36
CA SER A 64 -12.14 -27.72 -9.03
C SER A 64 -13.05 -28.64 -9.86
N ASP A 65 -12.54 -29.22 -10.95
CA ASP A 65 -13.30 -30.20 -11.75
C ASP A 65 -13.81 -31.37 -10.89
N ALA A 66 -13.08 -31.73 -9.84
CA ALA A 66 -13.48 -32.75 -8.86
C ALA A 66 -14.68 -32.31 -8.01
N ASP A 67 -14.75 -31.04 -7.60
CA ASP A 67 -15.91 -30.47 -6.90
C ASP A 67 -17.14 -30.46 -7.80
N ILE A 68 -16.97 -30.01 -9.05
CA ILE A 68 -18.03 -29.97 -10.06
C ILE A 68 -18.57 -31.38 -10.32
N ALA A 69 -17.71 -32.38 -10.47
CA ALA A 69 -18.12 -33.77 -10.69
C ALA A 69 -18.95 -34.32 -9.53
N ARG A 70 -18.54 -34.06 -8.27
CA ARG A 70 -19.29 -34.47 -7.08
C ARG A 70 -20.67 -33.81 -7.02
N ASP A 71 -20.73 -32.52 -7.31
CA ASP A 71 -22.00 -31.77 -7.30
C ASP A 71 -22.94 -32.26 -8.39
N VAL A 72 -22.43 -32.54 -9.59
CA VAL A 72 -23.20 -33.12 -10.70
C VAL A 72 -23.76 -34.49 -10.32
N GLU A 73 -22.98 -35.36 -9.67
CA GLU A 73 -23.46 -36.67 -9.22
C GLU A 73 -24.55 -36.55 -8.16
N ARG A 74 -24.37 -35.63 -7.20
CA ARG A 74 -25.37 -35.34 -6.18
C ARG A 74 -26.68 -34.82 -6.80
N LEU A 75 -26.59 -33.92 -7.77
CA LEU A 75 -27.75 -33.39 -8.49
C LEU A 75 -28.47 -34.49 -9.26
N LYS A 76 -27.74 -35.37 -9.96
CA LYS A 76 -28.32 -36.56 -10.63
C LYS A 76 -29.08 -37.44 -9.64
N ARG A 77 -28.52 -37.70 -8.46
CA ARG A 77 -29.17 -38.51 -7.42
C ARG A 77 -30.46 -37.88 -6.90
N ILE A 78 -30.49 -36.55 -6.75
CA ILE A 78 -31.69 -35.81 -6.30
C ILE A 78 -32.75 -35.79 -7.41
N ALA A 79 -32.34 -35.56 -8.66
CA ALA A 79 -33.24 -35.43 -9.80
C ALA A 79 -33.79 -36.77 -10.30
N THR A 80 -33.18 -37.90 -9.94
CA THR A 80 -33.66 -39.22 -10.36
C THR A 80 -35.02 -39.52 -9.71
N PRO A 81 -36.09 -39.71 -10.51
CA PRO A 81 -37.40 -40.00 -9.97
C PRO A 81 -37.39 -41.27 -9.11
N LYS A 82 -37.89 -41.12 -7.88
CA LYS A 82 -38.37 -42.17 -6.97
C LYS A 82 -39.32 -43.17 -7.64
N ILE A 83 -38.90 -44.06 -8.55
CA ILE A 83 -39.82 -45.10 -9.05
C ILE A 83 -40.11 -46.05 -7.88
N ASN A 84 -41.22 -45.80 -7.18
CA ASN A 84 -41.79 -46.74 -6.23
C ASN A 84 -42.24 -47.96 -7.03
N LYS A 85 -41.44 -49.02 -7.06
CA LYS A 85 -41.91 -50.35 -7.46
C LYS A 85 -42.86 -50.87 -6.36
N ALA A 86 -44.10 -50.39 -6.38
CA ALA A 86 -45.19 -51.13 -5.77
C ALA A 86 -45.35 -52.43 -6.58
N LYS A 87 -45.34 -53.54 -5.86
CA LYS A 87 -45.33 -54.92 -6.35
C LYS A 87 -46.51 -55.20 -7.27
N GLY A 88 -46.27 -56.05 -8.26
CA GLY A 88 -47.29 -56.52 -9.17
C GLY A 88 -48.44 -57.28 -8.50
N ALA A 89 -49.57 -57.23 -9.19
CA ALA A 89 -50.58 -58.28 -9.32
C ALA A 89 -51.17 -58.11 -10.73
#